data_AF-A0A0V0PTA5-F1
#
_entry.id   AF-A0A0V0PTA5-F1
#
_cell.length_a   1.000
_cell.length_b   1.000
_cell.length_c   1.000
_cell.angle_alpha   90.00
_cell.angle_beta   90.00
_cell.angle_gamma   90.00
#
_symmetry.space_group_name_H-M   'P 1'
#
loop_
_entity.id
_entity.type
_entity.pdbx_description
1 polymer ?
#
loop_
_entity_poly.entity_id
_entity_poly.type
_entity_poly.pdbx_seq_one_letter_code
_entity_poly.pdbx_strand_id
1 'polypeptide(L)'
;MKKISTGMIPVAVALLAGAAAAEGMPNLGDLTLGDPFFYTADQSIKSDDGQSKLLGTGRPSRTHSQIPHLPVYIGYMSTNYTYRFITVAEQVLTMIGEGKHGLWRVQENGTIREYLRPGAKGLAPGADPLAPENLEAVREDYASYLPDEGWDGYRYPDQQVDAEGRLTFIDLPLSHPKYEGKYAGHVPIDLPNFYCTMSENDFPYAKLAMDFAFSQPGADQVGPLGKRAGLDIKENYTRVLQLTQFPDARSWVNVGQPGQDALHVDWKPVDASRTQVEYYLVERPFFNKPYLFLMAVFDNPDNADFRYVRPGGAYWDDLPGKDGLKTEVTLAPRFHLEGGETAEAVGLPLYGVHHPNRAAFNAGGACPLKGGDWGRYPDTSGGSGWPTQYEEVTPLCDAVLVDLKFYANLDGRDWNDPHKYLANAGTGSRQVQYTVQPGTYGTFTDPYNVARGATNPQQMDVPETITVTYPTAEPPVDYVQVPAPSEEYRVATPAPSTSCRPIPG
;
A
#
# COMPACT_ATOMS: atom_id res chain seq x y z
N MET A 1 -21.01 -46.75 -77.53
CA MET A 1 -21.08 -48.16 -77.08
C MET A 1 -20.78 -48.20 -75.58
N LYS A 2 -21.49 -49.10 -74.90
CA LYS A 2 -21.56 -49.37 -73.46
C LYS A 2 -20.23 -49.76 -72.78
N LYS A 3 -20.17 -49.47 -71.46
CA LYS A 3 -19.55 -50.25 -70.33
C LYS A 3 -18.00 -50.24 -70.23
N ILE A 4 -17.34 -50.32 -69.06
CA ILE A 4 -17.70 -50.44 -67.63
C ILE A 4 -16.48 -50.02 -66.76
N SER A 5 -16.79 -49.71 -65.50
CA SER A 5 -15.99 -49.39 -64.31
C SER A 5 -14.70 -50.17 -64.04
N THR A 6 -13.80 -49.55 -63.26
CA THR A 6 -13.34 -49.88 -61.88
C THR A 6 -12.01 -49.12 -61.66
N GLY A 7 -11.67 -48.47 -60.56
CA GLY A 7 -12.16 -48.38 -59.18
C GLY A 7 -11.00 -47.86 -58.31
N MET A 8 -11.32 -47.37 -57.10
CA MET A 8 -10.43 -46.99 -55.99
C MET A 8 -9.67 -45.66 -56.10
N ILE A 9 -9.47 -44.81 -55.08
CA ILE A 9 -9.89 -44.61 -53.66
C ILE A 9 -9.53 -43.12 -53.41
N PRO A 10 -10.29 -42.35 -52.60
CA PRO A 10 -10.04 -40.93 -52.45
C PRO A 10 -8.85 -40.68 -51.51
N VAL A 11 -7.83 -39.97 -52.00
CA VAL A 11 -6.87 -39.30 -51.10
C VAL A 11 -7.55 -38.02 -50.63
N ALA A 12 -8.25 -38.12 -49.49
CA ALA A 12 -8.59 -36.96 -48.70
C ALA A 12 -7.28 -36.38 -48.16
N VAL A 13 -6.81 -35.29 -48.76
CA VAL A 13 -5.82 -34.41 -48.12
C VAL A 13 -6.56 -33.75 -46.97
N ALA A 14 -6.52 -34.40 -45.80
CA ALA A 14 -6.84 -33.76 -44.54
C ALA A 14 -5.83 -32.63 -44.35
N LEU A 15 -6.28 -31.40 -44.60
CA LEU A 15 -5.73 -30.22 -43.96
C LEU A 15 -5.81 -30.47 -42.45
N LEU A 16 -4.68 -30.91 -41.87
CA LEU A 16 -4.41 -30.75 -40.46
C LEU A 16 -4.29 -29.24 -40.22
N ALA A 17 -5.46 -28.59 -40.11
CA ALA A 17 -5.56 -27.35 -39.37
C ALA A 17 -5.29 -27.72 -37.92
N GLY A 18 -4.00 -27.68 -37.55
CA GLY A 18 -3.61 -27.57 -36.16
C GLY A 18 -4.25 -26.30 -35.64
N ALA A 19 -5.33 -26.44 -34.90
CA ALA A 19 -5.83 -25.39 -34.04
C ALA A 19 -4.74 -25.15 -32.99
N ALA A 20 -3.83 -24.23 -33.29
CA ALA A 20 -3.12 -23.52 -32.25
C ALA A 20 -4.22 -22.77 -31.48
N ALA A 21 -4.55 -23.29 -30.29
CA ALA A 21 -5.39 -22.57 -29.36
C ALA A 21 -4.75 -21.20 -29.14
N ALA A 22 -5.51 -20.14 -29.42
CA ALA A 22 -5.11 -18.79 -29.06
C ALA A 22 -4.85 -18.77 -27.54
N GLU A 23 -3.59 -18.63 -27.14
CA GLU A 23 -3.25 -18.30 -25.76
C GLU A 23 -3.86 -16.93 -25.48
N GLY A 24 -4.95 -16.93 -24.70
CA GLY A 24 -5.57 -15.70 -24.22
C GLY A 24 -4.52 -14.85 -23.51
N MET A 25 -4.68 -13.53 -23.56
CA MET A 25 -3.73 -12.66 -22.91
C MET A 25 -3.59 -12.97 -21.41
N PRO A 26 -2.38 -12.80 -20.84
CA PRO A 26 -2.17 -12.97 -19.42
C PRO A 26 -3.09 -12.02 -18.63
N ASN A 27 -3.73 -12.54 -17.59
CA ASN A 27 -4.53 -11.72 -16.68
C ASN A 27 -3.61 -10.79 -15.89
N LEU A 28 -3.51 -9.53 -16.30
CA LEU A 28 -2.65 -8.55 -15.63
C LEU A 28 -3.15 -8.13 -14.24
N GLY A 29 -4.42 -8.40 -13.92
CA GLY A 29 -4.98 -8.22 -12.58
C GLY A 29 -4.65 -9.36 -11.61
N ASP A 30 -4.13 -10.48 -12.14
CA ASP A 30 -3.77 -11.65 -11.36
C ASP A 30 -2.58 -12.38 -12.00
N LEU A 31 -1.39 -11.95 -11.62
CA LEU A 31 -0.14 -12.53 -12.09
C LEU A 31 0.15 -13.92 -11.50
N THR A 32 -0.70 -14.41 -10.59
CA THR A 32 -0.64 -15.75 -10.00
C THR A 32 -1.58 -16.75 -10.68
N LEU A 33 -2.37 -16.29 -11.66
CA LEU A 33 -3.35 -17.09 -12.40
C LEU A 33 -4.38 -17.79 -11.49
N GLY A 34 -4.71 -17.16 -10.37
CA GLY A 34 -5.67 -17.63 -9.37
C GLY A 34 -5.06 -18.61 -8.36
N ASP A 35 -3.76 -18.87 -8.43
CA ASP A 35 -3.05 -19.78 -7.52
C ASP A 35 -1.91 -19.05 -6.78
N PRO A 36 -2.18 -18.46 -5.60
CA PRO A 36 -1.14 -17.80 -4.81
C PRO A 36 -0.11 -18.80 -4.24
N PHE A 37 -0.29 -20.11 -4.42
CA PHE A 37 0.65 -21.13 -4.01
C PHE A 37 1.42 -21.75 -5.19
N PHE A 38 1.33 -21.18 -6.40
CA PHE A 38 1.79 -21.76 -7.69
C PHE A 38 3.14 -22.50 -7.66
N TYR A 39 4.05 -22.11 -6.78
CA TYR A 39 5.36 -22.74 -6.56
C TYR A 39 5.31 -24.18 -6.02
N THR A 40 4.13 -24.69 -5.66
CA THR A 40 3.87 -26.10 -5.33
C THR A 40 2.86 -26.76 -6.27
N ALA A 41 2.45 -26.10 -7.36
CA ALA A 41 1.37 -26.59 -8.23
C ALA A 41 1.71 -27.90 -8.97
N ASP A 42 3.00 -28.18 -9.15
CA ASP A 42 3.53 -29.39 -9.76
C ASP A 42 3.72 -30.55 -8.76
N GLN A 43 3.46 -30.32 -7.47
CA GLN A 43 3.66 -31.30 -6.41
C GLN A 43 2.34 -31.97 -6.02
N SER A 44 2.39 -33.30 -5.89
CA SER A 44 1.27 -34.09 -5.40
C SER A 44 1.79 -35.33 -4.66
N ILE A 45 1.51 -35.39 -3.36
CA ILE A 45 1.95 -36.47 -2.47
C ILE A 45 0.95 -37.62 -2.57
N LYS A 46 1.43 -38.80 -2.93
CA LYS A 46 0.58 -39.99 -3.07
C LYS A 46 0.27 -40.58 -1.70
N SER A 47 -0.80 -41.36 -1.60
CA SER A 47 -1.18 -42.03 -0.35
C SER A 47 -0.18 -43.10 0.10
N ASP A 48 0.62 -43.63 -0.82
CA ASP A 48 1.67 -44.61 -0.55
C ASP A 48 3.07 -43.98 -0.37
N ASP A 49 3.21 -42.66 -0.56
CA ASP A 49 4.45 -41.95 -0.24
C ASP A 49 4.71 -41.97 1.26
N GLY A 50 5.96 -42.24 1.66
CA GLY A 50 6.37 -42.20 3.07
C GLY A 50 6.16 -40.82 3.72
N GLN A 51 6.07 -39.76 2.90
CA GLN A 51 5.84 -38.38 3.32
C GLN A 51 4.36 -38.07 3.59
N SER A 52 3.42 -38.89 3.13
CA SER A 52 1.97 -38.67 3.29
C SER A 52 1.52 -38.55 4.74
N LYS A 53 2.21 -39.25 5.66
CA LYS A 53 1.98 -39.17 7.10
C LYS A 53 2.30 -37.79 7.68
N LEU A 54 3.22 -37.06 7.05
CA LEU A 54 3.72 -35.76 7.52
C LEU A 54 3.02 -34.60 6.81
N LEU A 55 2.84 -34.72 5.50
CA LEU A 55 2.42 -33.61 4.64
C LEU A 55 0.98 -33.77 4.10
N GLY A 56 0.32 -34.89 4.42
CA GLY A 56 -0.97 -35.25 3.85
C GLY A 56 -0.83 -35.80 2.41
N THR A 57 -1.98 -36.06 1.78
CA THR A 57 -2.05 -36.50 0.37
C THR A 57 -2.53 -35.36 -0.52
N GLY A 58 -1.99 -35.30 -1.74
CA GLY A 58 -2.24 -34.20 -2.68
C GLY A 58 -1.19 -33.11 -2.58
N ARG A 59 -1.55 -31.88 -2.96
CA ARG A 59 -0.62 -30.75 -2.93
C ARG A 59 -0.19 -30.46 -1.49
N PRO A 60 1.11 -30.37 -1.19
CA PRO A 60 1.57 -30.02 0.13
C PRO A 60 1.12 -28.59 0.49
N SER A 61 0.57 -28.42 1.69
CA SER A 61 0.19 -27.11 2.25
C SER A 61 1.14 -26.64 3.36
N ARG A 62 2.15 -27.46 3.69
CA ARG A 62 3.12 -27.22 4.76
C ARG A 62 4.48 -27.77 4.38
N THR A 63 5.53 -27.25 5.01
CA THR A 63 6.87 -27.83 4.97
C THR A 63 6.95 -29.09 5.82
N HIS A 64 8.05 -29.84 5.69
CA HIS A 64 8.33 -31.00 6.55
C HIS A 64 8.32 -30.65 8.04
N SER A 65 8.60 -29.40 8.38
CA SER A 65 8.57 -28.92 9.76
C SER A 65 7.22 -28.36 10.20
N GLN A 66 6.15 -28.67 9.46
CA GLN A 66 4.77 -28.26 9.74
C GLN A 66 4.53 -26.74 9.67
N ILE A 67 5.44 -25.99 9.06
CA ILE A 67 5.23 -24.56 8.78
C ILE A 67 4.30 -24.46 7.56
N PRO A 68 3.20 -23.70 7.62
CA PRO A 68 2.30 -23.53 6.49
C PRO A 68 3.03 -22.86 5.32
N HIS A 69 2.69 -23.30 4.11
CA HIS A 69 2.96 -22.51 2.92
C HIS A 69 2.16 -21.22 3.02
N LEU A 70 2.83 -20.11 2.71
CA LEU A 70 2.22 -18.79 2.69
C LEU A 70 1.98 -18.35 1.24
N PRO A 71 0.91 -17.58 0.98
CA PRO A 71 0.59 -17.16 -0.36
C PRO A 71 1.63 -16.16 -0.90
N VAL A 72 1.80 -16.18 -2.21
CA VAL A 72 2.54 -15.17 -2.97
C VAL A 72 1.54 -14.40 -3.82
N TYR A 73 1.54 -13.08 -3.70
CA TYR A 73 0.78 -12.18 -4.57
C TYR A 73 1.72 -11.24 -5.28
N ILE A 74 1.48 -10.99 -6.56
CA ILE A 74 2.29 -10.08 -7.38
C ILE A 74 1.33 -9.15 -8.11
N GLY A 75 1.65 -7.86 -8.11
CA GLY A 75 0.89 -6.86 -8.82
C GLY A 75 1.75 -5.64 -9.14
N TYR A 76 1.14 -4.67 -9.80
CA TYR A 76 1.79 -3.39 -10.06
C TYR A 76 0.78 -2.26 -10.01
N MET A 77 1.29 -1.04 -9.86
CA MET A 77 0.54 0.19 -10.04
C MET A 77 1.28 1.07 -11.02
N SER A 78 0.55 1.89 -11.77
CA SER A 78 1.16 2.88 -12.63
C SER A 78 0.44 4.20 -12.58
N THR A 79 1.20 5.26 -12.81
CA THR A 79 0.70 6.62 -12.98
C THR A 79 1.69 7.32 -13.88
N ASN A 80 1.21 7.90 -14.99
CA ASN A 80 2.03 8.57 -16.01
C ASN A 80 3.16 7.70 -16.59
N TYR A 81 2.87 6.44 -16.89
CA TYR A 81 3.82 5.45 -17.41
C TYR A 81 4.97 5.09 -16.48
N THR A 82 4.97 5.56 -15.23
CA THR A 82 5.87 5.00 -14.23
C THR A 82 5.18 3.85 -13.51
N TYR A 83 5.89 2.73 -13.39
CA TYR A 83 5.44 1.51 -12.73
C TYR A 83 6.08 1.33 -11.37
N ARG A 84 5.30 0.79 -10.43
CA ARG A 84 5.73 0.36 -9.11
C ARG A 84 5.23 -1.05 -8.91
N PHE A 85 6.14 -1.96 -8.58
CA PHE A 85 5.85 -3.38 -8.44
C PHE A 85 5.59 -3.68 -6.98
N ILE A 86 4.47 -4.35 -6.73
CA ILE A 86 4.09 -4.84 -5.41
C ILE A 86 4.26 -6.35 -5.43
N THR A 87 4.90 -6.88 -4.40
CA THR A 87 4.95 -8.31 -4.16
C THR A 87 4.65 -8.55 -2.70
N VAL A 88 3.82 -9.54 -2.42
CA VAL A 88 3.69 -10.12 -1.09
C VAL A 88 4.25 -11.53 -1.18
N ALA A 89 5.29 -11.81 -0.41
CA ALA A 89 5.86 -13.15 -0.27
C ALA A 89 6.04 -13.45 1.21
N GLU A 90 5.51 -14.60 1.65
CA GLU A 90 5.64 -15.07 3.05
C GLU A 90 5.21 -14.03 4.11
N GLN A 91 4.13 -13.28 3.89
CA GLN A 91 3.67 -12.18 4.76
C GLN A 91 4.59 -10.94 4.79
N VAL A 92 5.48 -10.79 3.81
CA VAL A 92 6.28 -9.58 3.59
C VAL A 92 5.81 -8.90 2.32
N LEU A 93 5.26 -7.69 2.45
CA LEU A 93 5.03 -6.82 1.30
C LEU A 93 6.35 -6.14 0.93
N THR A 94 6.64 -6.05 -0.36
CA THR A 94 7.67 -5.19 -0.94
C THR A 94 7.05 -4.31 -2.02
N MET A 95 7.41 -3.03 -2.03
CA MET A 95 7.07 -2.11 -3.09
C MET A 95 8.36 -1.51 -3.66
N ILE A 96 8.61 -1.75 -4.96
CA ILE A 96 9.81 -1.26 -5.66
C ILE A 96 9.37 -0.47 -6.90
N GLY A 97 9.89 0.74 -7.06
CA GLY A 97 9.51 1.65 -8.13
C GLY A 97 10.60 2.66 -8.47
N GLU A 98 10.22 3.92 -8.59
CA GLU A 98 11.14 5.02 -8.89
C GLU A 98 12.18 5.25 -7.80
N GLY A 99 13.40 5.54 -8.23
CA GLY A 99 14.46 5.91 -7.32
C GLY A 99 14.29 7.30 -6.70
N LYS A 100 13.49 8.22 -7.27
CA LYS A 100 13.25 9.56 -6.72
C LYS A 100 11.85 10.03 -7.04
N HIS A 101 10.91 9.74 -6.14
CA HIS A 101 9.50 10.06 -6.31
C HIS A 101 9.12 11.31 -5.53
N GLY A 102 8.57 12.31 -6.20
CA GLY A 102 8.21 13.59 -5.60
C GLY A 102 6.87 13.56 -4.88
N LEU A 103 6.81 14.23 -3.74
CA LEU A 103 5.65 14.29 -2.86
C LEU A 103 5.16 15.73 -2.67
N TRP A 104 3.87 15.86 -2.38
CA TRP A 104 3.18 17.13 -2.17
C TRP A 104 2.79 17.27 -0.71
N ARG A 105 3.09 18.42 -0.10
CA ARG A 105 2.70 18.70 1.27
C ARG A 105 1.19 18.96 1.34
N VAL A 106 0.53 18.32 2.29
CA VAL A 106 -0.86 18.61 2.67
C VAL A 106 -1.01 18.46 4.17
N GLN A 107 -2.09 18.97 4.73
CA GLN A 107 -2.40 18.77 6.14
C GLN A 107 -3.90 18.67 6.34
N GLU A 108 -4.33 17.61 7.04
CA GLU A 108 -5.73 17.44 7.42
C GLU A 108 -6.16 18.52 8.41
N ASN A 109 -7.41 18.97 8.29
CA ASN A 109 -7.97 20.06 9.08
C ASN A 109 -8.77 19.57 10.31
N GLY A 110 -8.77 18.25 10.55
CA GLY A 110 -9.51 17.61 11.63
C GLY A 110 -11.01 17.50 11.40
N THR A 111 -11.48 17.60 10.16
CA THR A 111 -12.86 17.30 9.77
C THR A 111 -12.97 16.06 8.89
N ILE A 112 -14.18 15.52 8.86
CA ILE A 112 -14.62 14.50 7.91
C ILE A 112 -15.69 15.15 7.04
N ARG A 113 -15.54 15.04 5.71
CA ARG A 113 -16.60 15.45 4.78
C ARG A 113 -17.61 14.33 4.65
N GLU A 114 -18.87 14.66 4.87
CA GLU A 114 -20.01 13.76 4.77
C GLU A 114 -20.91 14.20 3.61
N TYR A 115 -21.10 13.32 2.63
CA TYR A 115 -21.89 13.56 1.42
C TYR A 115 -23.34 13.13 1.61
N LEU A 116 -24.26 13.89 1.04
CA LEU A 116 -25.69 13.60 1.05
C LEU A 116 -25.95 12.30 0.27
N ARG A 117 -26.60 11.34 0.93
CA ARG A 117 -27.02 10.08 0.33
C ARG A 117 -28.08 10.32 -0.75
N PRO A 118 -28.11 9.49 -1.80
CA PRO A 118 -29.13 9.57 -2.84
C PRO A 118 -30.55 9.46 -2.27
N GLY A 119 -31.41 10.39 -2.67
CA GLY A 119 -32.83 10.42 -2.26
C GLY A 119 -33.08 10.87 -0.82
N ALA A 120 -32.04 11.17 -0.04
CA ALA A 120 -32.18 11.63 1.34
C ALA A 120 -32.70 13.08 1.43
N LYS A 121 -33.26 13.45 2.59
CA LYS A 121 -33.87 14.78 2.79
C LYS A 121 -32.80 15.87 2.93
N GLY A 122 -31.74 15.57 3.65
CA GLY A 122 -30.62 16.48 3.89
C GLY A 122 -31.00 17.67 4.78
N LEU A 123 -29.98 18.47 5.07
CA LEU A 123 -30.08 19.74 5.79
C LEU A 123 -30.33 20.90 4.83
N ALA A 124 -31.04 21.93 5.29
CA ALA A 124 -31.22 23.17 4.54
C ALA A 124 -29.96 24.06 4.62
N PRO A 125 -29.73 24.95 3.64
CA PRO A 125 -28.65 25.93 3.69
C PRO A 125 -28.70 26.76 4.97
N GLY A 126 -27.55 26.90 5.64
CA GLY A 126 -27.42 27.63 6.90
C GLY A 126 -27.84 26.84 8.16
N ALA A 127 -28.31 25.60 8.01
CA ALA A 127 -28.47 24.70 9.16
C ALA A 127 -27.10 24.41 9.79
N ASP A 128 -27.05 24.40 11.12
CA ASP A 128 -25.86 24.01 11.87
C ASP A 128 -25.80 22.48 11.97
N PRO A 129 -24.84 21.80 11.31
CA PRO A 129 -24.73 20.35 11.37
C PRO A 129 -24.36 19.84 12.78
N LEU A 130 -23.88 20.71 13.68
CA LEU A 130 -23.53 20.36 15.06
C LEU A 130 -24.72 20.47 16.02
N ALA A 131 -25.84 21.06 15.59
CA ALA A 131 -27.01 21.25 16.44
C ALA A 131 -27.67 19.89 16.80
N PRO A 132 -28.01 19.64 18.08
CA PRO A 132 -28.58 18.35 18.51
C PRO A 132 -29.83 17.92 17.73
N GLU A 133 -30.67 18.87 17.32
CA GLU A 133 -31.87 18.63 16.51
C GLU A 133 -31.57 18.10 15.10
N ASN A 134 -30.37 18.31 14.58
CA ASN A 134 -29.95 17.86 13.25
C ASN A 134 -29.23 16.50 13.29
N LEU A 135 -28.90 15.96 14.46
CA LEU A 135 -28.08 14.75 14.59
C LEU A 135 -28.67 13.53 13.88
N GLU A 136 -29.99 13.34 13.94
CA GLU A 136 -30.67 12.23 13.27
C GLU A 136 -30.51 12.33 11.75
N ALA A 137 -30.80 13.50 11.16
CA ALA A 137 -30.59 13.75 9.74
C ALA A 137 -29.11 13.58 9.36
N VAL A 138 -28.17 14.08 10.15
CA VAL A 138 -26.73 13.92 9.89
C VAL A 138 -26.28 12.46 9.88
N ARG A 139 -26.87 11.61 10.74
CA ARG A 139 -26.57 10.17 10.80
C ARG A 139 -27.17 9.40 9.64
N GLU A 140 -28.42 9.68 9.31
CA GLU A 140 -29.17 8.92 8.32
C GLU A 140 -28.89 9.39 6.89
N ASP A 141 -28.92 10.70 6.66
CA ASP A 141 -28.91 11.28 5.33
C ASP A 141 -27.51 11.45 4.74
N TYR A 142 -26.44 11.38 5.55
CA TYR A 142 -25.08 11.66 5.10
C TYR A 142 -24.10 10.51 5.35
N ALA A 143 -23.07 10.39 4.50
CA ALA A 143 -21.97 9.45 4.65
C ALA A 143 -20.64 9.98 4.10
N SER A 144 -19.52 9.61 4.73
CA SER A 144 -18.19 10.01 4.27
C SER A 144 -17.75 9.35 2.96
N TYR A 145 -18.39 8.24 2.58
CA TYR A 145 -18.09 7.50 1.37
C TYR A 145 -19.37 6.86 0.78
N LEU A 146 -19.60 7.03 -0.53
CA LEU A 146 -20.78 6.58 -1.25
C LEU A 146 -20.38 5.65 -2.42
N PRO A 147 -19.89 4.42 -2.17
CA PRO A 147 -19.27 3.58 -3.21
C PRO A 147 -20.16 3.33 -4.44
N ASP A 148 -21.46 3.21 -4.23
CA ASP A 148 -22.46 2.92 -5.27
C ASP A 148 -22.68 4.10 -6.24
N GLU A 149 -22.34 5.33 -5.85
CA GLU A 149 -22.49 6.54 -6.67
C GLU A 149 -21.32 6.76 -7.62
N GLY A 150 -20.21 6.01 -7.46
CA GLY A 150 -19.00 6.21 -8.25
C GLY A 150 -18.49 7.66 -8.20
N TRP A 151 -18.07 8.21 -9.33
CA TRP A 151 -17.56 9.60 -9.39
C TRP A 151 -18.62 10.64 -9.00
N ASP A 152 -19.90 10.34 -9.27
CA ASP A 152 -21.03 11.20 -8.95
C ASP A 152 -21.35 11.21 -7.46
N GLY A 153 -20.63 10.49 -6.60
CA GLY A 153 -20.73 10.70 -5.15
C GLY A 153 -19.93 11.90 -4.66
N TYR A 154 -18.95 12.37 -5.46
CA TYR A 154 -18.15 13.55 -5.10
C TYR A 154 -18.90 14.85 -5.38
N ARG A 155 -18.78 15.82 -4.48
CA ARG A 155 -19.38 17.15 -4.62
C ARG A 155 -18.30 18.22 -4.49
N TYR A 156 -18.17 19.02 -5.54
CA TYR A 156 -17.26 20.15 -5.58
C TYR A 156 -17.72 21.26 -4.62
N PRO A 157 -16.82 22.16 -4.19
CA PRO A 157 -17.17 23.23 -3.25
C PRO A 157 -18.34 24.12 -3.70
N ASP A 158 -18.45 24.38 -5.01
CA ASP A 158 -19.54 25.16 -5.61
C ASP A 158 -20.83 24.36 -5.83
N GLN A 159 -20.84 23.06 -5.49
CA GLN A 159 -22.01 22.20 -5.48
C GLN A 159 -22.57 21.99 -4.07
N GLN A 160 -22.14 22.77 -3.08
CA GLN A 160 -22.58 22.61 -1.68
C GLN A 160 -24.10 22.64 -1.51
N VAL A 161 -24.82 23.35 -2.38
CA VAL A 161 -26.29 23.37 -2.39
C VAL A 161 -26.79 22.81 -3.73
N ASP A 162 -27.70 21.84 -3.69
CA ASP A 162 -28.33 21.29 -4.89
C ASP A 162 -29.51 22.14 -5.41
N ALA A 163 -30.11 21.69 -6.53
CA ALA A 163 -31.25 22.35 -7.15
C ALA A 163 -32.51 22.35 -6.27
N GLU A 164 -32.59 21.42 -5.32
CA GLU A 164 -33.68 21.30 -4.34
C GLU A 164 -33.45 22.17 -3.10
N GLY A 165 -32.31 22.88 -3.02
CA GLY A 165 -31.97 23.73 -1.89
C GLY A 165 -31.57 22.94 -0.65
N ARG A 166 -30.85 21.84 -0.81
CA ARG A 166 -30.29 21.01 0.27
C ARG A 166 -28.77 21.08 0.28
N LEU A 167 -28.16 20.90 1.44
CA LEU A 167 -26.71 20.73 1.58
C LEU A 167 -26.29 19.37 1.02
N THR A 168 -25.51 19.35 -0.06
CA THR A 168 -25.02 18.11 -0.70
C THR A 168 -23.83 17.49 0.01
N PHE A 169 -23.15 18.27 0.85
CA PHE A 169 -22.16 17.80 1.79
C PHE A 169 -22.12 18.70 3.03
N ILE A 170 -21.63 18.14 4.12
CA ILE A 170 -21.33 18.83 5.38
C ILE A 170 -19.96 18.40 5.89
N ASP A 171 -19.27 19.27 6.62
CA ASP A 171 -18.00 18.95 7.26
C ASP A 171 -18.21 18.85 8.76
N LEU A 172 -17.83 17.71 9.36
CA LEU A 172 -18.00 17.43 10.78
C LEU A 172 -16.64 17.32 11.46
N PRO A 173 -16.42 17.94 12.64
CA PRO A 173 -15.22 17.71 13.42
C PRO A 173 -15.19 16.28 13.97
N LEU A 174 -14.00 15.76 14.29
CA LEU A 174 -13.84 14.40 14.84
C LEU A 174 -14.59 14.14 16.16
N SER A 175 -14.86 15.21 16.91
CA SER A 175 -15.66 15.25 18.14
C SER A 175 -17.16 15.04 17.92
N HIS A 176 -17.65 15.14 16.67
CA HIS A 176 -19.08 15.16 16.39
C HIS A 176 -19.80 13.89 16.91
N PRO A 177 -21.00 14.00 17.53
CA PRO A 177 -21.71 12.85 18.11
C PRO A 177 -22.06 11.71 17.14
N LYS A 178 -22.00 11.94 15.82
CA LYS A 178 -22.11 10.88 14.80
C LYS A 178 -21.05 9.78 14.98
N TYR A 179 -19.85 10.14 15.43
CA TYR A 179 -18.73 9.21 15.56
C TYR A 179 -18.69 8.50 16.93
N GLU A 180 -19.69 8.67 17.78
CA GLU A 180 -19.87 7.92 19.03
C GLU A 180 -18.64 7.93 19.96
N GLY A 181 -17.88 9.03 19.94
CA GLY A 181 -16.66 9.18 20.76
C GLY A 181 -15.45 8.38 20.26
N LYS A 182 -15.50 7.77 19.07
CA LYS A 182 -14.40 7.02 18.43
C LYS A 182 -13.07 7.76 18.46
N TYR A 183 -13.09 9.08 18.38
CA TYR A 183 -11.91 9.95 18.33
C TYR A 183 -11.72 10.83 19.59
N ALA A 184 -12.43 10.55 20.70
CA ALA A 184 -12.37 11.39 21.89
C ALA A 184 -10.98 11.48 22.54
N GLY A 185 -10.12 10.47 22.33
CA GLY A 185 -8.74 10.44 22.80
C GLY A 185 -7.70 10.70 21.71
N HIS A 186 -8.12 11.21 20.55
CA HIS A 186 -7.22 11.48 19.43
C HIS A 186 -6.25 12.63 19.77
N VAL A 187 -5.00 12.50 19.35
CA VAL A 187 -3.98 13.54 19.55
C VAL A 187 -4.21 14.69 18.55
N PRO A 188 -3.81 15.94 18.85
CA PRO A 188 -3.92 17.01 17.87
C PRO A 188 -3.30 16.63 16.51
N ILE A 189 -4.03 16.92 15.44
CA ILE A 189 -3.59 16.77 14.06
C ILE A 189 -2.78 18.01 13.73
N ASP A 190 -1.51 17.98 14.10
CA ASP A 190 -0.62 19.12 13.98
C ASP A 190 0.50 18.91 12.96
N LEU A 191 0.62 17.71 12.36
CA LEU A 191 1.63 17.43 11.35
C LEU A 191 1.03 17.39 9.94
N PRO A 192 1.70 17.96 8.93
CA PRO A 192 1.41 17.70 7.54
C PRO A 192 1.88 16.29 7.15
N ASN A 193 1.33 15.79 6.07
CA ASN A 193 1.88 14.66 5.34
C ASN A 193 2.32 15.09 3.94
N PHE A 194 3.27 14.36 3.38
CA PHE A 194 3.76 14.54 2.02
C PHE A 194 3.27 13.35 1.21
N TYR A 195 2.48 13.59 0.17
CA TYR A 195 1.77 12.52 -0.52
C TYR A 195 1.96 12.53 -2.04
N CYS A 196 1.75 11.38 -2.66
CA CYS A 196 1.53 11.28 -4.10
C CYS A 196 0.62 10.10 -4.44
N THR A 197 -0.14 10.23 -5.53
CA THR A 197 -1.00 9.16 -6.04
C THR A 197 -0.15 8.06 -6.67
N MET A 198 -0.40 6.81 -6.26
CA MET A 198 0.36 5.65 -6.71
C MET A 198 -0.37 4.82 -7.77
N SER A 199 -1.70 4.86 -7.75
CA SER A 199 -2.54 3.98 -8.55
C SER A 199 -3.57 4.73 -9.41
N GLU A 200 -4.19 4.01 -10.33
CA GLU A 200 -5.51 4.34 -10.87
C GLU A 200 -6.61 4.02 -9.83
N ASN A 201 -7.85 4.42 -10.10
CA ASN A 201 -8.98 4.04 -9.24
C ASN A 201 -9.08 2.52 -9.15
N ASP A 202 -9.43 2.02 -7.98
CA ASP A 202 -9.61 0.59 -7.69
C ASP A 202 -8.33 -0.26 -7.86
N PHE A 203 -7.19 0.38 -8.19
CA PHE A 203 -5.85 -0.22 -8.30
C PHE A 203 -5.86 -1.63 -8.92
N PRO A 204 -6.47 -1.83 -10.10
CA PRO A 204 -6.89 -3.14 -10.58
C PRO A 204 -5.75 -4.16 -10.73
N TYR A 205 -4.55 -3.69 -11.06
CA TYR A 205 -3.36 -4.52 -11.27
C TYR A 205 -2.58 -4.84 -9.98
N ALA A 206 -2.95 -4.23 -8.86
CA ALA A 206 -2.39 -4.51 -7.53
C ALA A 206 -3.44 -5.03 -6.55
N LYS A 207 -4.71 -5.13 -6.98
CA LYS A 207 -5.87 -5.38 -6.12
C LYS A 207 -5.70 -6.62 -5.24
N LEU A 208 -5.32 -7.77 -5.80
CA LEU A 208 -5.16 -8.99 -5.01
C LEU A 208 -4.05 -8.88 -3.96
N ALA A 209 -2.92 -8.28 -4.32
CA ALA A 209 -1.80 -8.07 -3.40
C ALA A 209 -2.19 -7.11 -2.27
N MET A 210 -2.94 -6.05 -2.60
CA MET A 210 -3.37 -5.04 -1.63
C MET A 210 -4.54 -5.49 -0.76
N ASP A 211 -5.53 -6.18 -1.33
CA ASP A 211 -6.62 -6.82 -0.58
C ASP A 211 -6.03 -7.83 0.43
N PHE A 212 -5.03 -8.62 0.01
CA PHE A 212 -4.29 -9.47 0.94
C PHE A 212 -3.60 -8.65 2.01
N ALA A 213 -2.76 -7.68 1.65
CA ALA A 213 -1.97 -6.90 2.60
C ALA A 213 -2.83 -6.18 3.64
N PHE A 214 -3.92 -5.52 3.21
CA PHE A 214 -4.85 -4.80 4.07
C PHE A 214 -5.73 -5.70 4.94
N SER A 215 -5.80 -6.99 4.64
CA SER A 215 -6.51 -7.97 5.47
C SER A 215 -5.65 -8.56 6.59
N GLN A 216 -4.34 -8.27 6.63
CA GLN A 216 -3.43 -8.83 7.63
C GLN A 216 -3.37 -7.98 8.90
N PRO A 217 -3.03 -8.55 10.08
CA PRO A 217 -2.99 -7.83 11.35
C PRO A 217 -2.02 -6.63 11.39
N GLY A 218 -0.97 -6.66 10.56
CA GLY A 218 -0.03 -5.54 10.41
C GLY A 218 -0.59 -4.36 9.62
N ALA A 219 -1.72 -4.51 8.94
CA ALA A 219 -2.45 -3.40 8.35
C ALA A 219 -3.22 -2.60 9.41
N ASP A 220 -3.61 -1.39 9.03
CA ASP A 220 -4.34 -0.44 9.85
C ASP A 220 -3.61 -0.04 11.16
N GLN A 221 -2.31 -0.33 11.24
CA GLN A 221 -1.41 0.14 12.30
C GLN A 221 -0.85 1.51 11.91
N VAL A 222 -1.19 2.53 12.70
CA VAL A 222 -0.73 3.91 12.50
C VAL A 222 0.19 4.30 13.65
N GLY A 223 1.42 4.68 13.30
CA GLY A 223 2.44 5.14 14.24
C GLY A 223 2.14 6.53 14.81
N PRO A 224 2.93 6.98 15.82
CA PRO A 224 2.73 8.27 16.48
C PRO A 224 2.70 9.48 15.53
N LEU A 225 3.54 9.53 14.51
CA LEU A 225 3.53 10.67 13.56
C LEU A 225 2.31 10.60 12.65
N GLY A 226 1.96 9.42 12.16
CA GLY A 226 0.77 9.17 11.34
C GLY A 226 -0.51 9.58 12.04
N LYS A 227 -0.64 9.32 13.35
CA LYS A 227 -1.79 9.77 14.15
C LYS A 227 -1.87 11.30 14.24
N ARG A 228 -0.73 11.96 14.45
CA ARG A 228 -0.62 13.44 14.42
C ARG A 228 -0.81 14.04 13.03
N ALA A 229 -0.82 13.23 11.97
CA ALA A 229 -1.22 13.61 10.62
C ALA A 229 -2.66 13.19 10.26
N GLY A 230 -3.39 12.55 11.20
CA GLY A 230 -4.78 12.12 11.01
C GLY A 230 -4.97 10.84 10.20
N LEU A 231 -3.92 10.06 9.96
CA LEU A 231 -4.00 8.86 9.11
C LEU A 231 -4.85 7.73 9.72
N ASP A 232 -5.17 7.78 11.01
CA ASP A 232 -6.03 6.83 11.71
C ASP A 232 -7.53 7.18 11.66
N ILE A 233 -7.92 8.28 11.00
CA ILE A 233 -9.32 8.67 10.80
C ILE A 233 -9.92 7.82 9.67
N LYS A 234 -10.66 6.77 10.03
CA LYS A 234 -11.14 5.75 9.07
C LYS A 234 -12.12 6.25 8.03
N GLU A 235 -12.83 7.34 8.30
CA GLU A 235 -13.73 7.97 7.35
C GLU A 235 -12.96 8.70 6.23
N ASN A 236 -11.73 9.14 6.51
CA ASN A 236 -10.84 9.78 5.54
C ASN A 236 -9.86 8.76 4.90
N TYR A 237 -9.39 7.77 5.68
CA TYR A 237 -8.43 6.75 5.26
C TYR A 237 -8.99 5.35 5.52
N THR A 238 -9.50 4.70 4.47
CA THR A 238 -10.20 3.42 4.59
C THR A 238 -9.26 2.29 4.97
N ARG A 239 -8.01 2.32 4.47
CA ARG A 239 -6.94 1.38 4.82
C ARG A 239 -5.61 2.10 4.95
N VAL A 240 -4.77 1.64 5.88
CA VAL A 240 -3.41 2.13 6.04
C VAL A 240 -2.43 0.97 6.19
N LEU A 241 -1.28 1.06 5.53
CA LEU A 241 -0.18 0.14 5.73
C LEU A 241 1.09 0.94 6.01
N GLN A 242 1.63 0.82 7.22
CA GLN A 242 2.92 1.41 7.55
C GLN A 242 4.04 0.69 6.80
N LEU A 243 4.94 1.47 6.20
CA LEU A 243 6.05 0.99 5.38
C LEU A 243 7.38 1.28 6.07
N THR A 244 8.36 0.43 5.81
CA THR A 244 9.76 0.65 6.17
C THR A 244 10.61 0.73 4.90
N GLN A 245 11.50 1.71 4.83
CA GLN A 245 12.45 1.80 3.72
C GLN A 245 13.49 0.69 3.77
N PHE A 246 13.95 0.23 2.61
CA PHE A 246 15.14 -0.61 2.55
C PHE A 246 16.38 0.16 3.06
N PRO A 247 17.42 -0.52 3.59
CA PRO A 247 18.57 0.15 4.23
C PRO A 247 19.33 1.15 3.33
N ASP A 248 19.31 0.95 2.01
CA ASP A 248 19.95 1.81 1.01
C ASP A 248 19.00 2.85 0.39
N ALA A 249 17.74 2.89 0.81
CA ALA A 249 16.77 3.90 0.39
C ALA A 249 16.83 5.13 1.31
N ARG A 250 16.42 6.28 0.78
CA ARG A 250 16.46 7.58 1.46
C ARG A 250 15.21 8.42 1.24
N SER A 251 15.04 9.41 2.12
CA SER A 251 14.28 10.63 1.85
C SER A 251 15.23 11.74 1.41
N TRP A 252 14.77 12.62 0.55
CA TRP A 252 15.53 13.73 0.00
C TRP A 252 14.72 15.01 0.13
N VAL A 253 15.40 16.12 0.34
CA VAL A 253 14.79 17.45 0.36
C VAL A 253 15.48 18.34 -0.67
N ASN A 254 14.71 19.14 -1.42
CA ASN A 254 15.28 20.17 -2.28
C ASN A 254 15.64 21.38 -1.42
N VAL A 255 16.89 21.79 -1.49
CA VAL A 255 17.40 22.97 -0.79
C VAL A 255 17.57 24.17 -1.71
N GLY A 256 17.22 24.01 -2.99
CA GLY A 256 17.26 25.05 -4.00
C GLY A 256 18.66 25.61 -4.24
N GLN A 257 18.70 26.87 -4.65
CA GLN A 257 19.91 27.67 -4.74
C GLN A 257 19.50 29.11 -4.42
N PRO A 258 20.10 29.76 -3.40
CA PRO A 258 19.72 31.10 -3.00
C PRO A 258 19.62 32.08 -4.18
N GLY A 259 18.42 32.68 -4.35
CA GLY A 259 18.10 33.60 -5.45
C GLY A 259 17.69 32.94 -6.78
N GLN A 260 17.67 31.61 -6.85
CA GLN A 260 17.25 30.80 -8.01
C GLN A 260 16.37 29.59 -7.63
N ASP A 261 15.83 29.57 -6.40
CA ASP A 261 15.06 28.44 -5.82
C ASP A 261 13.91 27.94 -6.70
N ALA A 262 13.26 28.84 -7.46
CA ALA A 262 12.16 28.47 -8.37
C ALA A 262 12.60 27.71 -9.63
N LEU A 263 13.91 27.71 -9.94
CA LEU A 263 14.48 27.22 -11.20
C LEU A 263 15.66 26.26 -11.00
N HIS A 264 16.16 26.12 -9.76
CA HIS A 264 17.28 25.25 -9.42
C HIS A 264 16.86 24.20 -8.39
N VAL A 265 17.21 22.95 -8.67
CA VAL A 265 16.97 21.81 -7.78
C VAL A 265 18.29 21.25 -7.28
N ASP A 266 18.42 21.16 -5.95
CA ASP A 266 19.53 20.51 -5.27
C ASP A 266 18.96 19.56 -4.20
N TRP A 267 18.90 18.27 -4.53
CA TRP A 267 18.37 17.25 -3.64
C TRP A 267 19.44 16.78 -2.67
N LYS A 268 19.22 17.03 -1.37
CA LYS A 268 20.07 16.55 -0.28
C LYS A 268 19.39 15.41 0.47
N PRO A 269 20.14 14.37 0.87
CA PRO A 269 19.58 13.31 1.69
C PRO A 269 19.24 13.82 3.10
N VAL A 270 18.08 13.40 3.60
CA VAL A 270 17.58 13.74 4.94
C VAL A 270 18.22 12.81 5.98
N ASP A 271 18.68 13.36 7.10
CA ASP A 271 19.14 12.61 8.26
C ASP A 271 17.94 12.11 9.08
N ALA A 272 17.52 10.87 8.82
CA ALA A 272 16.39 10.24 9.49
C ALA A 272 16.59 10.00 11.01
N SER A 273 17.82 10.16 11.53
CA SER A 273 18.07 10.10 12.98
C SER A 273 17.71 11.41 13.70
N ARG A 274 17.63 12.51 12.95
CA ARG A 274 17.34 13.85 13.47
C ARG A 274 16.02 14.42 12.96
N THR A 275 15.59 14.07 11.75
CA THR A 275 14.23 14.30 11.26
C THR A 275 13.51 12.96 11.27
N GLN A 276 12.60 12.78 12.24
CA GLN A 276 11.83 11.55 12.35
C GLN A 276 10.88 11.43 11.16
N VAL A 277 10.67 10.21 10.69
CA VAL A 277 9.82 9.93 9.53
C VAL A 277 9.04 8.63 9.71
N GLU A 278 7.79 8.65 9.28
CA GLU A 278 6.97 7.45 9.06
C GLU A 278 6.44 7.44 7.62
N TYR A 279 6.47 6.28 6.98
CA TYR A 279 5.98 6.10 5.61
C TYR A 279 4.75 5.21 5.59
N TYR A 280 3.82 5.48 4.68
CA TYR A 280 2.55 4.78 4.59
C TYR A 280 2.13 4.58 3.14
N LEU A 281 1.59 3.41 2.84
CA LEU A 281 0.71 3.21 1.69
C LEU A 281 -0.73 3.24 2.22
N VAL A 282 -1.54 4.19 1.75
CA VAL A 282 -2.91 4.39 2.26
C VAL A 282 -3.92 4.24 1.13
N GLU A 283 -5.06 3.64 1.45
CA GLU A 283 -6.27 3.71 0.64
C GLU A 283 -7.11 4.90 1.12
N ARG A 284 -7.45 5.78 0.19
CA ARG A 284 -8.31 6.94 0.45
C ARG A 284 -9.23 7.17 -0.75
N PRO A 285 -10.53 7.44 -0.51
CA PRO A 285 -11.41 7.91 -1.58
C PRO A 285 -10.88 9.22 -2.20
N PHE A 286 -10.72 9.22 -3.51
CA PHE A 286 -10.41 10.39 -4.33
C PHE A 286 -11.46 10.47 -5.44
N PHE A 287 -12.22 11.57 -5.46
CA PHE A 287 -13.45 11.68 -6.24
C PHE A 287 -14.43 10.51 -6.01
N ASN A 288 -14.57 10.09 -4.75
CA ASN A 288 -15.43 8.98 -4.33
C ASN A 288 -15.10 7.62 -4.99
N LYS A 289 -13.86 7.45 -5.47
CA LYS A 289 -13.28 6.16 -5.85
C LYS A 289 -12.04 5.84 -5.01
N PRO A 290 -11.77 4.58 -4.65
CA PRO A 290 -10.59 4.24 -3.86
C PRO A 290 -9.33 4.39 -4.71
N TYR A 291 -8.32 5.03 -4.15
CA TYR A 291 -6.99 5.18 -4.72
C TYR A 291 -5.94 4.85 -3.66
N LEU A 292 -4.77 4.43 -4.12
CA LEU A 292 -3.61 4.25 -3.27
C LEU A 292 -2.70 5.46 -3.34
N PHE A 293 -2.25 5.91 -2.17
CA PHE A 293 -1.33 7.03 -2.02
C PHE A 293 -0.15 6.62 -1.16
N LEU A 294 1.04 7.01 -1.58
CA LEU A 294 2.20 7.00 -0.71
C LEU A 294 2.18 8.27 0.11
N MET A 295 2.37 8.14 1.42
CA MET A 295 2.47 9.26 2.35
C MET A 295 3.74 9.15 3.18
N ALA A 296 4.38 10.28 3.44
CA ALA A 296 5.48 10.42 4.38
C ALA A 296 5.14 11.52 5.40
N VAL A 297 5.30 11.24 6.68
CA VAL A 297 5.06 12.19 7.77
C VAL A 297 6.37 12.46 8.46
N PHE A 298 6.76 13.74 8.55
CA PHE A 298 8.01 14.16 9.16
C PHE A 298 7.76 15.00 10.41
N ASP A 299 8.65 14.89 11.39
CA ASP A 299 8.73 15.83 12.51
C ASP A 299 10.17 15.99 12.97
N ASN A 300 10.47 17.15 13.54
CA ASN A 300 11.75 17.40 14.18
C ASN A 300 11.56 17.33 15.70
N PRO A 301 12.41 16.61 16.44
CA PRO A 301 12.35 16.59 17.90
C PRO A 301 12.87 17.90 18.52
N ASP A 302 13.70 18.66 17.81
CA ASP A 302 14.40 19.84 18.30
C ASP A 302 13.77 21.18 17.88
N ASN A 303 12.73 21.16 17.04
CA ASN A 303 11.97 22.34 16.64
C ASN A 303 10.53 21.98 16.27
N ALA A 304 9.68 22.98 16.03
CA ALA A 304 8.27 22.79 15.71
C ALA A 304 7.95 23.14 14.24
N ASP A 305 8.93 23.13 13.33
CA ASP A 305 8.75 23.63 11.95
C ASP A 305 7.61 22.93 11.22
N PHE A 306 7.47 21.60 11.36
CA PHE A 306 6.37 20.85 10.75
C PHE A 306 5.02 21.06 11.44
N ARG A 307 4.99 21.62 12.66
CA ARG A 307 3.78 21.65 13.47
C ARG A 307 2.93 22.87 13.15
N TYR A 308 1.62 22.65 13.00
CA TYR A 308 0.65 23.72 12.81
C TYR A 308 -0.76 23.23 13.19
N VAL A 309 -1.54 24.04 13.90
CA VAL A 309 -2.98 23.86 14.04
C VAL A 309 -3.64 25.21 13.81
N ARG A 310 -4.65 25.28 12.94
CA ARG A 310 -5.37 26.53 12.68
C ARG A 310 -6.07 27.00 13.96
N PRO A 311 -5.85 28.24 14.43
CA PRO A 311 -6.49 28.78 15.63
C PRO A 311 -7.94 29.23 15.38
N GLY A 312 -8.77 28.37 14.77
CA GLY A 312 -10.18 28.66 14.51
C GLY A 312 -10.91 27.58 13.70
N GLY A 313 -12.23 27.59 13.81
CA GLY A 313 -13.13 26.60 13.20
C GLY A 313 -13.44 25.43 14.13
N ALA A 314 -14.43 24.60 13.75
CA ALA A 314 -14.99 23.56 14.61
C ALA A 314 -13.93 22.61 15.21
N TYR A 315 -12.92 22.23 14.43
CA TYR A 315 -11.84 21.38 14.94
C TYR A 315 -11.04 22.05 16.07
N TRP A 316 -10.66 23.33 15.90
CA TRP A 316 -9.97 24.09 16.94
C TRP A 316 -10.85 24.27 18.17
N ASP A 317 -12.14 24.55 17.97
CA ASP A 317 -13.09 24.81 19.06
C ASP A 317 -13.26 23.59 19.97
N ASP A 318 -13.23 22.38 19.39
CA ASP A 318 -13.40 21.12 20.11
C ASP A 318 -12.09 20.46 20.57
N LEU A 319 -10.94 21.00 20.18
CA LEU A 319 -9.64 20.40 20.50
C LEU A 319 -9.32 20.53 22.01
N PRO A 320 -9.07 19.42 22.73
CA PRO A 320 -8.62 19.49 24.11
C PRO A 320 -7.17 19.97 24.18
N GLY A 321 -6.80 20.71 25.23
CA GLY A 321 -5.40 21.05 25.51
C GLY A 321 -4.73 21.91 24.45
N LYS A 322 -5.41 22.98 24.00
CA LYS A 322 -4.94 23.92 22.97
C LYS A 322 -3.65 24.67 23.34
N ASP A 323 -3.31 24.67 24.64
CA ASP A 323 -2.13 25.35 25.18
C ASP A 323 -0.84 24.74 24.62
N GLY A 324 0.00 25.59 24.01
CA GLY A 324 1.31 25.19 23.49
C GLY A 324 1.29 24.62 22.07
N LEU A 325 0.13 24.54 21.41
CA LEU A 325 0.04 24.23 19.99
C LEU A 325 0.56 25.41 19.16
N LYS A 326 1.28 25.10 18.08
CA LYS A 326 1.77 26.11 17.15
C LYS A 326 0.65 26.51 16.18
N THR A 327 0.36 27.81 16.12
CA THR A 327 -0.77 28.35 15.34
C THR A 327 -0.34 29.20 14.15
N GLU A 328 0.97 29.26 13.87
CA GLU A 328 1.52 29.95 12.71
C GLU A 328 2.11 28.92 11.74
N VAL A 329 1.72 28.97 10.48
CA VAL A 329 2.22 28.04 9.46
C VAL A 329 3.68 28.34 9.15
N THR A 330 4.53 27.31 9.20
CA THR A 330 5.87 27.41 8.58
C THR A 330 5.77 27.07 7.10
N LEU A 331 6.02 28.07 6.26
CA LEU A 331 5.90 27.92 4.81
C LEU A 331 6.89 26.91 4.24
N ALA A 332 8.15 26.96 4.70
CA ALA A 332 9.23 26.04 4.32
C ALA A 332 9.84 25.41 5.58
N PRO A 333 9.44 24.18 5.96
CA PRO A 333 9.99 23.54 7.15
C PRO A 333 11.45 23.15 6.94
N ARG A 334 12.25 23.23 8.00
CA ARG A 334 13.66 22.80 7.96
C ARG A 334 13.78 21.28 8.13
N PHE A 335 14.65 20.69 7.34
CA PHE A 335 15.08 19.30 7.45
C PHE A 335 16.53 19.24 7.95
N HIS A 336 16.84 18.22 8.74
CA HIS A 336 18.22 17.85 9.05
C HIS A 336 18.81 17.04 7.89
N LEU A 337 20.02 17.36 7.45
CA LEU A 337 20.67 16.74 6.29
C LEU A 337 21.76 15.75 6.72
N GLU A 338 22.00 14.70 5.93
CA GLU A 338 23.19 13.88 6.11
C GLU A 338 24.43 14.76 5.89
N GLY A 339 25.27 14.91 6.91
CA GLY A 339 26.35 15.91 6.95
C GLY A 339 26.22 16.90 8.11
N GLY A 340 25.08 16.91 8.80
CA GLY A 340 24.87 17.65 10.06
C GLY A 340 24.29 19.06 9.89
N GLU A 341 24.11 19.52 8.65
CA GLU A 341 23.49 20.79 8.30
C GLU A 341 21.96 20.73 8.43
N THR A 342 21.31 21.90 8.38
CA THR A 342 19.86 22.04 8.26
C THR A 342 19.51 22.93 7.09
N ALA A 343 18.46 22.59 6.34
CA ALA A 343 18.00 23.40 5.22
C ALA A 343 16.47 23.48 5.14
N GLU A 344 15.97 24.61 4.67
CA GLU A 344 14.55 24.82 4.37
C GLU A 344 14.15 24.07 3.10
N ALA A 345 12.99 23.41 3.13
CA ALA A 345 12.47 22.71 1.97
C ALA A 345 11.96 23.68 0.89
N VAL A 346 12.51 23.57 -0.32
CA VAL A 346 12.15 24.39 -1.47
C VAL A 346 11.24 23.60 -2.40
N GLY A 347 9.96 24.01 -2.46
CA GLY A 347 9.01 23.48 -3.43
C GLY A 347 9.19 24.08 -4.83
N LEU A 348 8.74 23.35 -5.84
CA LEU A 348 8.81 23.77 -7.22
C LEU A 348 7.47 24.31 -7.71
N PRO A 349 7.47 25.31 -8.62
CA PRO A 349 6.23 25.81 -9.22
C PRO A 349 5.63 24.86 -10.26
N LEU A 350 6.30 23.73 -10.54
CA LEU A 350 5.97 22.79 -11.60
C LEU A 350 5.45 21.47 -11.02
N TYR A 351 4.58 20.82 -11.76
CA TYR A 351 4.09 19.48 -11.42
C TYR A 351 5.15 18.42 -11.81
N GLY A 352 5.99 18.01 -10.87
CA GLY A 352 6.91 16.88 -11.07
C GLY A 352 8.12 17.22 -11.95
N VAL A 353 9.34 17.20 -11.42
CA VAL A 353 10.58 17.43 -12.20
C VAL A 353 10.79 16.43 -13.34
N HIS A 354 10.16 15.26 -13.27
CA HIS A 354 10.27 14.17 -14.23
C HIS A 354 9.08 14.05 -15.18
N HIS A 355 8.17 15.03 -15.22
CA HIS A 355 7.00 15.02 -16.10
C HIS A 355 7.05 16.16 -17.14
N PRO A 356 8.01 16.13 -18.10
CA PRO A 356 8.06 17.14 -19.15
C PRO A 356 6.80 17.07 -20.01
N ASN A 357 6.29 18.23 -20.43
CA ASN A 357 5.18 18.34 -21.39
C ASN A 357 3.85 17.70 -20.93
N ARG A 358 3.45 17.94 -19.68
CA ARG A 358 2.13 17.56 -19.13
C ARG A 358 0.94 17.98 -20.00
N ALA A 359 1.05 19.11 -20.71
CA ALA A 359 0.04 19.59 -21.64
C ALA A 359 -0.35 18.53 -22.69
N ALA A 360 0.56 17.65 -23.10
CA ALA A 360 0.26 16.54 -24.02
C ALA A 360 -0.73 15.51 -23.46
N PHE A 361 -0.93 15.47 -22.14
CA PHE A 361 -1.84 14.57 -21.45
C PHE A 361 -3.16 15.23 -21.03
N ASN A 362 -3.42 16.46 -21.49
CA ASN A 362 -4.57 17.29 -21.06
C ASN A 362 -4.66 17.44 -19.52
N ALA A 363 -3.53 17.27 -18.82
CA ALA A 363 -3.39 17.48 -17.39
C ALA A 363 -2.57 18.76 -17.17
N GLY A 364 -3.00 19.64 -16.27
CA GLY A 364 -2.29 20.89 -16.00
C GLY A 364 -0.89 20.69 -15.44
N GLY A 365 -0.03 21.71 -15.57
CA GLY A 365 1.42 21.59 -15.37
C GLY A 365 2.04 22.43 -14.25
N ALA A 366 1.24 23.14 -13.44
CA ALA A 366 1.75 23.95 -12.32
C ALA A 366 1.45 23.26 -10.98
N CYS A 367 2.34 23.44 -10.01
CA CYS A 367 2.03 23.10 -8.62
C CYS A 367 0.79 23.90 -8.18
N PRO A 368 -0.17 23.30 -7.46
CA PRO A 368 -1.32 24.04 -6.96
C PRO A 368 -0.88 25.19 -6.06
N LEU A 369 -1.64 26.28 -6.07
CA LEU A 369 -1.25 27.52 -5.40
C LEU A 369 -1.63 27.55 -3.91
N LYS A 370 -2.42 26.56 -3.47
CA LYS A 370 -2.92 26.40 -2.09
C LYS A 370 -3.18 24.94 -1.78
N GLY A 371 -3.31 24.62 -0.49
CA GLY A 371 -3.83 23.34 -0.03
C GLY A 371 -5.32 23.17 -0.30
N GLY A 372 -5.94 22.15 0.30
CA GLY A 372 -7.38 21.92 0.21
C GLY A 372 -7.83 21.17 -1.06
N ASP A 373 -9.12 21.29 -1.37
CA ASP A 373 -9.81 20.46 -2.36
C ASP A 373 -9.26 20.57 -3.79
N TRP A 374 -8.86 19.43 -4.35
CA TRP A 374 -8.43 19.30 -5.74
C TRP A 374 -9.46 19.74 -6.78
N GLY A 375 -10.75 19.67 -6.47
CA GLY A 375 -11.84 19.38 -7.40
C GLY A 375 -12.05 20.25 -8.64
N ARG A 376 -11.28 21.30 -8.85
CA ARG A 376 -11.27 22.08 -10.11
C ARG A 376 -9.89 22.23 -10.72
N TYR A 377 -8.87 21.61 -10.16
CA TYR A 377 -7.53 21.57 -10.72
C TYR A 377 -7.56 20.99 -12.15
N PRO A 378 -6.88 21.62 -13.12
CA PRO A 378 -5.82 22.62 -12.94
C PRO A 378 -6.25 24.09 -12.94
N ASP A 379 -7.53 24.40 -12.72
CA ASP A 379 -7.94 25.79 -12.51
C ASP A 379 -7.17 26.40 -11.34
N THR A 380 -6.83 27.68 -11.44
CA THR A 380 -6.01 28.40 -10.43
C THR A 380 -6.66 28.48 -9.04
N SER A 381 -7.94 28.14 -8.93
CA SER A 381 -8.69 28.04 -7.68
C SER A 381 -8.65 26.66 -7.03
N GLY A 382 -8.16 25.63 -7.75
CA GLY A 382 -8.02 24.27 -7.25
C GLY A 382 -6.92 24.14 -6.19
N GLY A 383 -7.19 23.33 -5.18
CA GLY A 383 -6.25 22.98 -4.12
C GLY A 383 -5.36 21.79 -4.48
N SER A 384 -4.62 21.31 -3.50
CA SER A 384 -3.58 20.30 -3.68
C SER A 384 -3.90 18.93 -3.11
N GLY A 385 -5.15 18.65 -2.73
CA GLY A 385 -5.53 17.36 -2.16
C GLY A 385 -7.03 17.26 -1.92
N TRP A 386 -7.43 17.18 -0.66
CA TRP A 386 -8.81 16.84 -0.29
C TRP A 386 -9.53 18.00 0.40
N PRO A 387 -10.87 17.99 0.41
CA PRO A 387 -11.62 19.04 1.08
C PRO A 387 -11.45 19.11 2.60
N THR A 388 -10.96 18.05 3.22
CA THR A 388 -10.64 17.99 4.65
C THR A 388 -9.22 18.50 4.94
N GLN A 389 -8.65 19.34 4.08
CA GLN A 389 -7.29 19.86 4.24
C GLN A 389 -7.24 21.38 4.31
N TYR A 390 -6.24 21.89 5.02
CA TYR A 390 -6.01 23.33 5.14
C TYR A 390 -5.55 23.95 3.83
N GLU A 391 -6.11 25.10 3.46
CA GLU A 391 -5.72 25.83 2.25
C GLU A 391 -4.41 26.61 2.43
N GLU A 392 -4.15 27.11 3.64
CA GLU A 392 -2.96 27.88 4.01
C GLU A 392 -1.67 27.03 4.08
N VAL A 393 -1.80 25.70 4.09
CA VAL A 393 -0.66 24.79 4.01
C VAL A 393 -0.33 24.58 2.53
N THR A 394 0.59 25.38 2.01
CA THR A 394 0.98 25.35 0.59
C THR A 394 1.64 24.03 0.19
N PRO A 395 1.35 23.46 -0.99
CA PRO A 395 1.75 22.10 -1.37
C PRO A 395 3.22 21.75 -1.57
N LEU A 396 4.18 22.68 -1.44
CA LEU A 396 5.62 22.44 -1.58
C LEU A 396 5.97 21.31 -2.58
N CYS A 397 5.49 21.41 -3.82
CA CYS A 397 5.54 20.29 -4.76
C CYS A 397 6.97 19.85 -5.00
N ASP A 398 7.16 18.53 -4.98
CA ASP A 398 8.43 17.83 -5.06
C ASP A 398 9.45 18.21 -3.99
N ALA A 399 9.21 19.18 -3.09
CA ALA A 399 10.22 19.62 -2.11
C ALA A 399 10.81 18.47 -1.28
N VAL A 400 10.05 17.39 -1.14
CA VAL A 400 10.51 16.11 -0.62
C VAL A 400 10.40 15.03 -1.70
N LEU A 401 11.46 14.25 -1.86
CA LEU A 401 11.44 13.01 -2.65
C LEU A 401 11.69 11.81 -1.75
N VAL A 402 11.16 10.66 -2.14
CA VAL A 402 11.42 9.37 -1.49
C VAL A 402 11.84 8.33 -2.52
N ASP A 403 12.79 7.47 -2.14
CA ASP A 403 13.11 6.30 -2.94
C ASP A 403 11.98 5.27 -2.74
N LEU A 404 11.30 4.87 -3.83
CA LEU A 404 10.23 3.87 -3.77
C LEU A 404 10.82 2.46 -3.64
N LYS A 405 11.34 2.17 -2.46
CA LYS A 405 11.91 0.88 -2.10
C LYS A 405 11.57 0.60 -0.65
N PHE A 406 10.42 -0.04 -0.47
CA PHE A 406 9.81 -0.27 0.83
C PHE A 406 9.50 -1.74 1.06
N TYR A 407 9.48 -2.14 2.33
CA TYR A 407 8.90 -3.40 2.78
C TYR A 407 7.97 -3.17 3.98
N ALA A 408 7.08 -4.12 4.23
CA ALA A 408 6.25 -4.17 5.43
C ALA A 408 6.04 -5.62 5.87
N ASN A 409 6.17 -5.88 7.17
CA ASN A 409 5.82 -7.16 7.78
C ASN A 409 4.32 -7.19 8.06
N LEU A 410 3.57 -8.01 7.32
CA LEU A 410 2.11 -8.04 7.38
C LEU A 410 1.57 -8.84 8.58
N ASP A 411 2.40 -9.70 9.17
CA ASP A 411 2.06 -10.48 10.36
C ASP A 411 2.24 -9.71 11.68
N GLY A 412 2.56 -8.41 11.62
CA GLY A 412 2.66 -7.52 12.78
C GLY A 412 3.91 -7.71 13.64
N ARG A 413 4.88 -8.53 13.21
CA ARG A 413 6.12 -8.83 13.95
C ARG A 413 7.36 -8.46 13.15
N ASP A 414 8.45 -8.17 13.85
CA ASP A 414 9.75 -7.86 13.23
C ASP A 414 10.62 -9.11 13.01
N TRP A 415 11.53 -9.09 12.04
CA TRP A 415 12.46 -10.20 11.78
C TRP A 415 13.52 -10.38 12.88
N ASN A 416 13.76 -9.37 13.72
CA ASN A 416 14.61 -9.48 14.91
C ASN A 416 13.93 -10.24 16.05
N ASP A 417 12.64 -10.58 15.93
CA ASP A 417 12.00 -11.49 16.88
C ASP A 417 12.63 -12.89 16.75
N PRO A 418 13.31 -13.39 17.78
CA PRO A 418 14.00 -14.68 17.73
C PRO A 418 13.04 -15.88 17.55
N HIS A 419 11.74 -15.67 17.69
CA HIS A 419 10.71 -16.68 17.52
C HIS A 419 10.06 -16.67 16.12
N LYS A 420 10.31 -15.65 15.29
CA LYS A 420 9.73 -15.52 13.96
C LYS A 420 10.35 -16.51 12.95
N TYR A 421 9.50 -17.15 12.15
CA TYR A 421 9.86 -18.15 11.11
C TYR A 421 10.81 -19.28 11.58
N LEU A 422 10.79 -19.65 12.86
CA LEU A 422 11.60 -20.76 13.32
C LEU A 422 11.20 -22.06 12.62
N ALA A 423 12.19 -22.75 12.05
CA ALA A 423 11.98 -23.96 11.27
C ALA A 423 11.11 -25.00 12.00
N ASN A 424 11.11 -25.08 13.33
CA ASN A 424 10.31 -26.05 14.11
C ASN A 424 9.05 -25.46 14.79
N ALA A 425 8.64 -24.23 14.45
CA ALA A 425 7.53 -23.54 15.10
C ALA A 425 6.20 -24.34 15.09
N GLY A 426 5.98 -25.14 14.05
CA GLY A 426 4.78 -25.98 13.90
C GLY A 426 4.60 -27.08 14.95
N THR A 427 5.61 -27.31 15.81
CA THR A 427 5.59 -28.36 16.84
C THR A 427 5.40 -27.84 18.28
N GLY A 428 5.40 -26.51 18.48
CA GLY A 428 5.20 -25.85 19.78
C GLY A 428 6.32 -26.12 20.81
N SER A 429 6.14 -25.71 22.06
CA SER A 429 7.11 -25.95 23.15
C SER A 429 7.14 -27.42 23.55
N ARG A 430 8.11 -28.21 23.06
CA ARG A 430 8.19 -29.65 23.36
C ARG A 430 9.62 -30.20 23.36
N GLN A 431 9.77 -31.32 24.07
CA GLN A 431 10.79 -32.30 23.72
C GLN A 431 10.30 -33.04 22.48
N VAL A 432 11.01 -32.93 21.36
CA VAL A 432 10.65 -33.59 20.10
C VAL A 432 11.65 -34.69 19.82
N GLN A 433 11.13 -35.90 19.57
CA GLN A 433 11.92 -37.03 19.10
C GLN A 433 12.02 -36.97 17.58
N TYR A 434 13.25 -36.87 17.08
CA TYR A 434 13.58 -36.92 15.66
C TYR A 434 14.01 -38.34 15.31
N THR A 435 13.38 -38.92 14.29
CA THR A 435 13.91 -40.12 13.63
C THR A 435 14.94 -39.69 12.61
N VAL A 436 16.17 -40.18 12.73
CA VAL A 436 17.29 -39.82 11.87
C VAL A 436 17.98 -41.09 11.37
N GLN A 437 18.69 -41.00 10.25
CA GLN A 437 19.48 -42.13 9.78
C GLN A 437 20.66 -42.35 10.74
N PRO A 438 20.81 -43.54 11.37
CA PRO A 438 21.90 -43.76 12.31
C PRO A 438 23.26 -43.77 11.61
N GLY A 439 24.28 -43.25 12.27
CA GLY A 439 25.65 -43.16 11.74
C GLY A 439 26.59 -42.37 12.64
N THR A 440 27.83 -42.15 12.20
CA THR A 440 28.82 -41.38 12.96
C THR A 440 29.00 -40.00 12.32
N TYR A 441 28.53 -38.96 13.02
CA TYR A 441 28.70 -37.57 12.62
C TYR A 441 30.12 -37.10 12.91
N GLY A 442 30.65 -36.24 12.04
CA GLY A 442 31.90 -35.52 12.28
C GLY A 442 33.19 -36.32 12.04
N THR A 443 33.12 -37.52 11.45
CA THR A 443 34.31 -38.32 11.11
C THR A 443 35.09 -37.65 9.96
N PHE A 444 36.39 -37.38 10.17
CA PHE A 444 37.25 -36.91 9.09
C PHE A 444 37.57 -38.04 8.11
N THR A 445 37.30 -37.81 6.83
CA THR A 445 37.57 -38.77 5.74
C THR A 445 38.72 -38.33 4.83
N ASP A 446 39.18 -37.09 4.97
CA ASP A 446 40.30 -36.56 4.21
C ASP A 446 41.64 -37.16 4.68
N PRO A 447 42.52 -37.62 3.76
CA PRO A 447 43.81 -38.24 4.11
C PRO A 447 44.74 -37.36 4.94
N TYR A 448 44.68 -36.03 4.80
CA TYR A 448 45.53 -35.12 5.57
C TYR A 448 45.18 -35.13 7.06
N ASN A 449 43.88 -35.02 7.39
CA ASN A 449 43.39 -35.05 8.77
C ASN A 449 43.53 -36.44 9.41
N VAL A 450 43.32 -37.49 8.62
CA VAL A 450 43.53 -38.87 9.07
C VAL A 450 45.02 -39.15 9.35
N ALA A 451 45.93 -38.73 8.46
CA ALA A 451 47.37 -38.99 8.60
C ALA A 451 48.02 -38.31 9.82
N ARG A 452 47.49 -37.17 10.25
CA ARG A 452 47.97 -36.44 11.43
C ARG A 452 47.28 -36.84 12.74
N GLY A 453 46.37 -37.83 12.70
CA GLY A 453 45.62 -38.30 13.87
C GLY A 453 44.69 -37.25 14.47
N ALA A 454 44.22 -36.28 13.68
CA ALA A 454 43.29 -35.27 14.16
C ALA A 454 41.90 -35.89 14.40
N THR A 455 41.28 -35.56 15.53
CA THR A 455 39.90 -35.96 15.85
C THR A 455 38.99 -34.73 15.82
N ASN A 456 37.74 -34.92 15.39
CA ASN A 456 36.74 -33.86 15.51
C ASN A 456 36.17 -33.88 16.95
N PRO A 457 36.30 -32.79 17.73
CA PRO A 457 35.72 -32.73 19.08
C PRO A 457 34.18 -32.81 19.09
N GLN A 458 33.54 -32.66 17.94
CA GLN A 458 32.10 -32.80 17.74
C GLN A 458 31.71 -34.17 17.17
N GLN A 459 32.66 -35.11 17.03
CA GLN A 459 32.35 -36.46 16.58
C GLN A 459 31.39 -37.12 17.56
N MET A 460 30.28 -37.64 17.05
CA MET A 460 29.28 -38.34 17.86
C MET A 460 28.60 -39.43 17.05
N ASP A 461 28.17 -40.48 17.72
CA ASP A 461 27.23 -41.43 17.14
C ASP A 461 25.83 -40.82 17.19
N VAL A 462 25.21 -40.77 16.02
CA VAL A 462 23.84 -40.33 15.80
C VAL A 462 22.97 -41.59 15.88
N PRO A 463 22.19 -41.81 16.95
CA PRO A 463 21.28 -42.94 17.05
C PRO A 463 20.08 -42.76 16.10
N GLU A 464 19.31 -43.84 15.86
CA GLU A 464 18.10 -43.80 15.03
C GLU A 464 17.03 -42.81 15.54
N THR A 465 17.07 -42.48 16.83
CA THR A 465 16.19 -41.47 17.43
C THR A 465 16.95 -40.52 18.35
N ILE A 466 16.79 -39.22 18.16
CA ILE A 466 17.39 -38.17 19.00
C ILE A 466 16.28 -37.29 19.58
N THR A 467 16.33 -37.00 20.88
CA THR A 467 15.40 -36.04 21.51
C THR A 467 16.07 -34.67 21.58
N VAL A 468 15.42 -33.65 21.02
CA VAL A 468 15.86 -32.26 21.14
C VAL A 468 14.82 -31.49 21.98
N THR A 469 15.30 -30.67 22.89
CA THR A 469 14.47 -29.76 23.69
C THR A 469 14.78 -28.34 23.28
N TYR A 470 13.75 -27.53 22.99
CA TYR A 470 13.91 -26.12 22.67
C TYR A 470 12.87 -25.27 23.42
N PRO A 471 13.17 -24.00 23.73
CA PRO A 471 12.23 -23.09 24.35
C PRO A 471 10.99 -22.89 23.47
N THR A 472 9.87 -22.52 24.10
CA THR A 472 8.58 -22.25 23.44
C THR A 472 8.76 -21.47 22.14
N ALA A 473 8.50 -22.12 21.01
CA ALA A 473 8.31 -21.46 19.73
C ALA A 473 6.86 -20.99 19.64
N GLU A 474 6.65 -19.77 19.13
CA GLU A 474 5.31 -19.29 18.83
C GLU A 474 4.62 -20.19 17.79
N PRO A 475 3.27 -20.25 17.78
CA PRO A 475 2.56 -20.90 16.69
C PRO A 475 3.01 -20.37 15.33
N PRO A 476 3.04 -21.21 14.28
CA PRO A 476 3.34 -20.75 12.94
C PRO A 476 2.45 -19.59 12.52
N VAL A 477 3.01 -18.70 11.69
CA VAL A 477 2.27 -17.60 11.09
C VAL A 477 1.08 -18.17 10.32
N ASP A 478 -0.13 -17.74 10.67
CA ASP A 478 -1.35 -18.01 9.91
C ASP A 478 -1.69 -16.78 9.03
N TYR A 479 -2.63 -16.92 8.10
CA TYR A 479 -3.06 -15.80 7.25
C TYR A 479 -4.58 -15.74 7.16
N VAL A 480 -5.11 -14.52 6.98
CA VAL A 480 -6.54 -14.34 6.70
C VAL A 480 -6.78 -14.68 5.23
N GLN A 481 -7.66 -15.66 4.97
CA GLN A 481 -8.03 -16.05 3.62
C GLN A 481 -8.71 -14.88 2.91
N VAL A 482 -8.14 -14.46 1.78
CA VAL A 482 -8.75 -13.45 0.91
C VAL A 482 -9.89 -14.10 0.12
N PRO A 483 -11.08 -13.47 0.04
CA PRO A 483 -12.15 -13.94 -0.83
C PRO A 483 -11.66 -14.08 -2.28
N ALA A 484 -12.03 -15.17 -2.94
CA ALA A 484 -11.71 -15.32 -4.36
C ALA A 484 -12.38 -14.19 -5.16
N PRO A 485 -11.67 -13.51 -6.10
CA PRO A 485 -12.31 -12.55 -6.98
C PRO A 485 -13.47 -13.23 -7.75
N SER A 486 -14.56 -12.49 -7.98
CA SER A 486 -15.72 -12.99 -8.73
C SER A 486 -15.31 -13.39 -10.16
N GLU A 487 -16.03 -14.35 -10.77
CA GLU A 487 -15.71 -14.88 -12.10
C GLU A 487 -15.66 -13.82 -13.23
N GLU A 488 -16.16 -12.60 -12.99
CA GLU A 488 -16.18 -11.49 -13.95
C GLU A 488 -14.79 -10.91 -14.31
N TYR A 489 -13.72 -11.26 -13.58
CA TYR A 489 -12.37 -10.70 -13.81
C TYR A 489 -11.46 -11.55 -14.70
N ARG A 490 -11.99 -12.58 -15.40
CA ARG A 490 -11.21 -13.40 -16.33
C ARG A 490 -11.32 -12.88 -17.78
N VAL A 491 -10.25 -12.21 -18.20
CA VAL A 491 -9.77 -12.03 -19.59
C VAL A 491 -10.36 -10.86 -20.39
N ALA A 492 -9.52 -9.88 -20.73
CA ALA A 492 -9.70 -9.00 -21.89
C ALA A 492 -8.37 -8.80 -22.63
N THR A 493 -8.32 -9.18 -23.91
CA THR A 493 -7.19 -8.99 -24.84
C THR A 493 -7.36 -7.68 -25.65
N PRO A 494 -6.37 -6.78 -25.79
CA PRO A 494 -6.41 -5.58 -26.61
C PRO A 494 -6.43 -5.94 -28.10
N ALA A 495 -7.10 -5.10 -28.86
CA ALA A 495 -7.28 -5.27 -30.29
C ALA A 495 -5.96 -5.07 -31.07
N PRO A 496 -5.76 -5.79 -32.20
CA PRO A 496 -4.57 -5.66 -33.07
C PRO A 496 -4.28 -4.23 -33.52
N SER A 497 -5.28 -3.36 -33.54
CA SER A 497 -5.16 -1.93 -33.87
C SER A 497 -4.40 -1.10 -32.82
N THR A 498 -4.14 -1.65 -31.63
CA THR A 498 -3.51 -0.96 -30.49
C THR A 498 -2.17 -1.54 -30.05
N SER A 499 -1.65 -2.56 -30.75
CA SER A 499 -0.38 -3.22 -30.41
C SER A 499 0.69 -3.02 -31.49
N CYS A 500 1.90 -2.64 -31.08
CA CYS A 500 3.07 -2.48 -31.96
C CYS A 500 3.98 -3.72 -32.02
N ARG A 501 3.53 -4.89 -31.56
CA ARG A 501 4.22 -6.18 -31.76
C ARG A 501 3.52 -6.98 -32.87
N PRO A 502 4.24 -7.69 -33.76
CA PRO A 502 3.60 -8.64 -34.67
C PRO A 502 3.05 -9.79 -33.84
N ILE A 503 1.71 -9.88 -33.78
CA ILE A 503 1.00 -11.02 -33.20
C ILE A 503 0.78 -12.00 -34.36
N PRO A 504 1.25 -13.27 -34.30
CA PRO A 504 0.95 -14.25 -35.34
C PRO A 504 -0.56 -14.44 -35.44
N GLY A 505 -1.07 -14.50 -36.66
CA GLY A 505 -2.51 -14.58 -36.94
C GLY A 505 -3.19 -15.80 -36.35
#